data_AF-A0A418R7V2-F1
#
_entry.id   AF-A0A418R7V2-F1
#
_cell.length_a   1.000
_cell.length_b   1.000
_cell.length_c   1.000
_cell.angle_alpha   90.00
_cell.angle_beta   90.00
_cell.angle_gamma   90.00
#
_symmetry.space_group_name_H-M   'P 1'
#
loop_
_entity.id
_entity.type
_entity.pdbx_description
1 polymer ?
#
loop_
_entity_poly.entity_id
_entity_poly.type
_entity_poly.pdbx_seq_one_letter_code
_entity_poly.pdbx_strand_id
1 'polypeptide(L)'
;MIPLIPRVPHGGPGAQPFAGLDFSVNANPYGPSPRLIQAVRDADHAHYPDPTYGWVRERLAAWHGLSPAEVTPSVGASDLLHRLARLCLTGGGSLLSLHAPFGELARAAALLGAPVSVVPEVPDTLPEGTRLVYVGYPHNPTGLAPTPETLLTLAGHCDEVGALLIVDEAYAPFVALPAPPRHPTLLRLLSPGKAHGLVGARPAYALAAPDV
;
A
#
# COMPACT_ATOMS: atom_id res chain seq x y z
N MET A 1 17.47 23.42 10.68
CA MET A 1 17.71 22.02 11.08
C MET A 1 17.76 21.20 9.80
N ILE A 2 18.90 20.58 9.47
CA ILE A 2 19.01 19.70 8.29
C ILE A 2 18.25 18.42 8.65
N PRO A 3 17.30 17.95 7.82
CA PRO A 3 16.54 16.75 8.14
C PRO A 3 17.47 15.53 8.12
N LEU A 4 17.30 14.60 9.07
CA LEU A 4 18.09 13.36 9.17
C LEU A 4 18.03 12.53 7.88
N ILE A 5 16.90 12.58 7.18
CA ILE A 5 16.69 11.99 5.86
C ILE A 5 15.98 13.03 4.98
N PRO A 6 16.37 13.20 3.72
CA PRO A 6 15.67 14.09 2.79
C PRO A 6 14.17 13.80 2.73
N ARG A 7 13.37 14.84 2.48
CA ARG A 7 11.95 14.64 2.17
C ARG A 7 11.82 13.91 0.84
N VAL A 8 10.88 12.99 0.75
CA VAL A 8 10.51 12.36 -0.52
C VAL A 8 9.93 13.46 -1.43
N PRO A 9 10.48 13.65 -2.64
CA PRO A 9 9.88 14.54 -3.62
C PRO A 9 8.49 14.01 -3.98
N HIS A 10 7.45 14.79 -3.72
CA HIS A 10 6.08 14.47 -4.11
C HIS A 10 5.50 15.65 -4.88
N GLY A 11 4.68 15.33 -5.88
CA GLY A 11 3.79 16.28 -6.51
C GLY A 11 2.65 16.72 -5.59
N GLY A 12 1.79 17.60 -6.09
CA GLY A 12 0.56 18.01 -5.43
C GLY A 12 0.58 19.40 -4.80
N PRO A 13 -0.48 19.75 -4.06
CA PRO A 13 -0.66 21.09 -3.54
C PRO A 13 0.45 21.45 -2.54
N GLY A 14 1.13 22.56 -2.84
CA GLY A 14 2.11 23.18 -1.94
C GLY A 14 1.47 24.19 -1.00
N ALA A 15 2.30 24.94 -0.28
CA ALA A 15 1.85 26.04 0.57
C ALA A 15 1.20 27.20 -0.23
N GLN A 16 1.45 27.26 -1.54
CA GLN A 16 0.78 28.19 -2.44
C GLN A 16 -0.24 27.45 -3.32
N PRO A 17 -1.40 28.07 -3.60
CA PRO A 17 -2.36 27.53 -4.54
C PRO A 17 -1.71 27.28 -5.91
N PHE A 18 -1.85 26.06 -6.42
CA PHE A 18 -1.39 25.73 -7.76
C PHE A 18 -2.47 26.13 -8.77
N ALA A 19 -2.09 26.92 -9.78
CA ALA A 19 -2.95 27.29 -10.90
C ALA A 19 -2.48 26.55 -12.16
N GLY A 20 -3.19 25.49 -12.54
CA GLY A 20 -2.86 24.67 -13.70
C GLY A 20 -3.50 23.28 -13.65
N LEU A 21 -3.19 22.46 -14.66
CA LEU A 21 -3.52 21.03 -14.65
C LEU A 21 -2.43 20.27 -13.90
N ASP A 22 -2.80 19.59 -12.82
CA ASP A 22 -1.87 18.82 -11.98
C ASP A 22 -1.93 17.33 -12.34
N PHE A 23 -0.84 16.82 -12.93
CA PHE A 23 -0.65 15.40 -13.26
C PHE A 23 0.33 14.69 -12.31
N SER A 24 0.72 15.32 -11.20
CA SER A 24 1.85 14.89 -10.37
C SER A 24 1.48 13.93 -9.23
N VAL A 25 0.18 13.74 -8.94
CA VAL A 25 -0.30 12.96 -7.77
C VAL A 25 -1.16 11.74 -8.08
N ASN A 26 -1.36 11.43 -9.37
CA ASN A 26 -2.18 10.32 -9.85
C ASN A 26 -3.57 10.28 -9.18
N ALA A 27 -4.22 11.44 -9.06
CA ALA A 27 -5.58 11.55 -8.52
C ALA A 27 -6.61 11.34 -9.65
N ASN A 28 -7.77 10.78 -9.31
CA ASN A 28 -8.86 10.67 -10.29
C ASN A 28 -9.35 12.07 -10.69
N PRO A 29 -9.29 12.46 -11.99
CA PRO A 29 -9.67 13.79 -12.46
C PRO A 29 -11.17 14.09 -12.33
N TYR A 30 -12.02 13.07 -12.18
CA TYR A 30 -13.46 13.26 -11.97
C TYR A 30 -13.81 13.71 -10.55
N GLY A 31 -12.85 13.65 -9.62
CA GLY A 31 -13.09 13.94 -8.22
C GLY A 31 -14.00 12.90 -7.54
N PRO A 32 -14.37 13.16 -6.28
CA PRO A 32 -15.17 12.23 -5.50
C PRO A 32 -16.65 12.26 -5.87
N SER A 33 -17.28 11.08 -5.80
CA SER A 33 -18.73 10.97 -5.94
C SER A 33 -19.45 11.88 -4.93
N PRO A 34 -20.54 12.59 -5.31
CA PRO A 34 -21.33 13.39 -4.37
C PRO A 34 -21.81 12.59 -3.15
N ARG A 35 -22.11 11.30 -3.32
CA ARG A 35 -22.51 10.40 -2.22
C ARG A 35 -21.39 10.19 -1.20
N LEU A 36 -20.14 10.09 -1.65
CA LEU A 36 -18.98 9.96 -0.75
C LEU A 36 -18.72 11.26 0.01
N ILE A 37 -18.84 12.40 -0.67
CA ILE A 37 -18.73 13.71 -0.01
C ILE A 37 -19.81 13.89 1.05
N GLN A 38 -21.05 13.51 0.74
CA GLN A 38 -22.14 13.59 1.71
C GLN A 38 -21.88 12.68 2.91
N ALA A 39 -21.43 11.43 2.68
CA ALA A 39 -21.09 10.51 3.77
C ALA A 39 -19.97 11.04 4.68
N VAL A 40 -18.97 11.74 4.13
CA VAL A 40 -17.92 12.39 4.93
C VAL A 40 -18.49 13.56 5.74
N ARG A 41 -19.40 14.36 5.17
CA ARG A 41 -20.03 15.51 5.85
C ARG A 41 -20.97 15.09 6.98
N ASP A 42 -21.66 13.96 6.79
CA ASP A 42 -22.64 13.45 7.75
C ASP A 42 -22.00 12.55 8.83
N ALA A 43 -20.69 12.27 8.72
CA ALA A 43 -19.98 11.47 9.70
C ALA A 43 -19.92 12.18 11.06
N ASP A 44 -19.87 11.38 12.13
CA ASP A 44 -19.64 11.92 13.47
C ASP A 44 -18.20 12.44 13.58
N HIS A 45 -18.07 13.75 13.79
CA HIS A 45 -16.80 14.44 13.97
C HIS A 45 -16.52 14.80 15.45
N ALA A 46 -17.48 14.57 16.34
CA ALA A 46 -17.38 14.93 17.75
C ALA A 46 -16.87 13.78 18.63
N HIS A 47 -17.07 12.52 18.21
CA HIS A 47 -16.68 11.34 18.98
C HIS A 47 -15.62 10.49 18.29
N TYR A 48 -14.87 9.74 19.09
CA TYR A 48 -13.95 8.72 18.56
C TYR A 48 -14.73 7.60 17.86
N PRO A 49 -14.18 7.05 16.75
CA PRO A 49 -14.77 5.88 16.11
C PRO A 49 -14.62 4.64 17.00
N ASP A 50 -15.38 3.59 16.69
CA ASP A 50 -15.15 2.25 17.23
C ASP A 50 -13.68 1.86 17.03
N PRO A 51 -12.91 1.61 18.12
CA PRO A 51 -11.48 1.31 18.03
C PRO A 51 -11.19 -0.04 17.38
N THR A 52 -12.19 -0.93 17.27
CA THR A 52 -12.06 -2.24 16.62
C THR A 52 -12.28 -2.17 15.10
N TYR A 53 -12.85 -1.05 14.63
CA TYR A 53 -13.26 -0.85 13.24
C TYR A 53 -14.18 -1.97 12.72
N GLY A 54 -15.00 -2.56 13.60
CA GLY A 54 -15.75 -3.80 13.31
C GLY A 54 -16.64 -3.66 12.09
N TRP A 55 -17.44 -2.58 12.04
CA TRP A 55 -18.36 -2.33 10.93
C TRP A 55 -17.65 -2.24 9.56
N VAL A 56 -16.54 -1.50 9.46
CA VAL A 56 -15.83 -1.36 8.17
C VAL A 56 -15.13 -2.66 7.78
N ARG A 57 -14.60 -3.42 8.75
CA ARG A 57 -13.98 -4.73 8.51
C ARG A 57 -15.02 -5.71 7.96
N GLU A 58 -16.20 -5.80 8.56
CA GLU A 58 -17.29 -6.65 8.08
C GLU A 58 -17.70 -6.31 6.64
N ARG A 59 -17.85 -5.02 6.34
CA ARG A 59 -18.30 -4.56 5.02
C ARG A 59 -17.27 -4.83 3.93
N LEU A 60 -15.99 -4.56 4.22
CA LEU A 60 -14.90 -4.86 3.29
C LEU A 60 -14.68 -6.36 3.14
N ALA A 61 -14.77 -7.13 4.23
CA ALA A 61 -14.66 -8.58 4.19
C ALA A 61 -15.75 -9.19 3.30
N ALA A 62 -17.02 -8.79 3.50
CA ALA A 62 -18.13 -9.23 2.66
C ALA A 62 -17.94 -8.85 1.18
N TRP A 63 -17.40 -7.65 0.90
CA TRP A 63 -17.10 -7.20 -0.47
C TRP A 63 -16.05 -8.09 -1.16
N HIS A 64 -15.03 -8.52 -0.42
CA HIS A 64 -13.93 -9.34 -0.94
C HIS A 64 -14.15 -10.86 -0.79
N GLY A 65 -15.24 -11.30 -0.16
CA GLY A 65 -15.48 -12.70 0.14
C GLY A 65 -14.51 -13.28 1.18
N LEU A 66 -14.13 -12.46 2.17
CA LEU A 66 -13.18 -12.78 3.23
C LEU A 66 -13.85 -12.75 4.61
N SER A 67 -13.12 -13.15 5.64
CA SER A 67 -13.50 -12.91 7.04
C SER A 67 -13.07 -11.51 7.52
N PRO A 68 -13.74 -10.90 8.51
CA PRO A 68 -13.32 -9.61 9.07
C PRO A 68 -11.90 -9.64 9.67
N ALA A 69 -11.43 -10.81 10.08
CA ALA A 69 -10.08 -11.03 10.61
C ALA A 69 -8.99 -10.78 9.56
N GLU A 70 -9.31 -10.90 8.28
CA GLU A 70 -8.40 -10.71 7.15
C GLU A 70 -8.35 -9.26 6.65
N VAL A 71 -9.02 -8.33 7.34
CA VAL A 71 -9.10 -6.93 6.93
C VAL A 71 -8.49 -6.02 8.00
N THR A 72 -7.50 -5.22 7.59
CA THR A 72 -6.83 -4.24 8.46
C THR A 72 -6.93 -2.83 7.86
N PRO A 73 -7.83 -1.97 8.37
CA PRO A 73 -7.91 -0.56 7.93
C PRO A 73 -6.65 0.24 8.25
N SER A 74 -6.40 1.31 7.47
CA SER A 74 -5.29 2.23 7.69
C SER A 74 -5.62 3.67 7.32
N VAL A 75 -4.84 4.61 7.86
CA VAL A 75 -4.97 6.04 7.57
C VAL A 75 -4.12 6.36 6.32
N GLY A 76 -4.53 5.75 5.21
CA GLY A 76 -3.87 5.83 3.92
C GLY A 76 -2.74 4.80 3.78
N ALA A 77 -2.38 4.50 2.53
CA ALA A 77 -1.37 3.50 2.19
C ALA A 77 -0.02 3.77 2.89
N SER A 78 0.39 5.05 2.99
CA SER A 78 1.64 5.44 3.63
C SER A 78 1.71 5.01 5.11
N ASP A 79 0.63 5.15 5.86
CA ASP A 79 0.56 4.75 7.27
C ASP A 79 0.74 3.21 7.41
N LEU A 80 0.06 2.45 6.58
CA LEU A 80 0.20 0.99 6.51
C LEU A 80 1.63 0.57 6.15
N LEU A 81 2.21 1.13 5.09
CA LEU A 81 3.57 0.82 4.64
C LEU A 81 4.62 1.13 5.72
N HIS A 82 4.45 2.22 6.45
CA HIS A 82 5.32 2.55 7.58
C HIS A 82 5.18 1.55 8.74
N ARG A 83 3.96 1.05 9.02
CA ARG A 83 3.74 0.00 10.03
C ARG A 83 4.39 -1.32 9.61
N LEU A 84 4.22 -1.73 8.36
CA LEU A 84 4.81 -2.96 7.81
C LEU A 84 6.35 -2.88 7.78
N ALA A 85 6.91 -1.74 7.39
CA ALA A 85 8.36 -1.54 7.47
C ALA A 85 8.87 -1.70 8.90
N ARG A 86 8.19 -1.11 9.90
CA ARG A 86 8.57 -1.28 11.32
C ARG A 86 8.43 -2.73 11.79
N LEU A 87 7.36 -3.42 11.40
CA LEU A 87 7.15 -4.82 11.74
C LEU A 87 8.27 -5.72 11.18
N CYS A 88 8.60 -5.56 9.90
CA CYS A 88 9.45 -6.51 9.18
C CYS A 88 10.95 -6.16 9.21
N LEU A 89 11.31 -4.88 9.30
CA LEU A 89 12.71 -4.43 9.12
C LEU A 89 13.42 -4.10 10.44
N THR A 90 12.67 -3.92 11.54
CA THR A 90 13.27 -3.69 12.85
C THR A 90 14.03 -4.93 13.30
N GLY A 91 15.29 -4.75 13.73
CA GLY A 91 16.14 -5.86 14.17
C GLY A 91 17.05 -6.45 13.08
N GLY A 92 17.15 -5.83 11.91
CA GLY A 92 18.18 -6.15 10.89
C GLY A 92 17.67 -6.82 9.61
N GLY A 93 16.41 -6.63 9.23
CA GLY A 93 15.86 -7.10 7.95
C GLY A 93 16.14 -6.15 6.79
N SER A 94 16.05 -6.66 5.56
CA SER A 94 16.13 -5.87 4.32
C SER A 94 14.81 -5.89 3.54
N LEU A 95 14.63 -4.85 2.72
CA LEU A 95 13.53 -4.70 1.76
C LEU A 95 14.02 -5.07 0.36
N LEU A 96 13.33 -5.99 -0.31
CA LEU A 96 13.45 -6.18 -1.75
C LEU A 96 12.23 -5.54 -2.45
N SER A 97 12.46 -4.80 -3.52
CA SER A 97 11.40 -4.19 -4.32
C SER A 97 11.55 -4.59 -5.77
N LEU A 98 10.47 -5.12 -6.36
CA LEU A 98 10.37 -5.31 -7.80
C LEU A 98 10.09 -3.94 -8.43
N HIS A 99 11.07 -3.41 -9.15
CA HIS A 99 11.16 -2.01 -9.56
C HIS A 99 11.21 -1.03 -8.36
N ALA A 100 11.26 0.27 -8.66
CA ALA A 100 11.45 1.29 -7.64
C ALA A 100 10.31 1.26 -6.58
N PRO A 101 10.61 1.16 -5.28
CA PRO A 101 9.56 1.16 -4.28
C PRO A 101 8.83 2.50 -4.25
N PHE A 102 7.59 2.49 -3.76
CA PHE A 102 6.90 3.74 -3.46
C PHE A 102 7.71 4.55 -2.44
N GLY A 103 7.87 5.86 -2.70
CA GLY A 103 8.81 6.69 -1.95
C GLY A 103 8.60 6.71 -0.44
N GLU A 104 7.36 6.57 0.05
CA GLU A 104 7.11 6.47 1.49
C GLU A 104 7.58 5.15 2.11
N LEU A 105 7.53 4.02 1.38
CA LEU A 105 8.11 2.76 1.84
C LEU A 105 9.64 2.84 1.84
N ALA A 106 10.23 3.39 0.78
CA ALA A 106 11.68 3.63 0.71
C ALA A 106 12.17 4.50 1.89
N ARG A 107 11.41 5.56 2.19
CA ARG A 107 11.67 6.43 3.34
C ARG A 107 11.52 5.70 4.67
N ALA A 108 10.49 4.86 4.83
CA ALA A 108 10.29 4.07 6.04
C ALA A 108 11.46 3.10 6.29
N ALA A 109 11.94 2.41 5.24
CA ALA A 109 13.13 1.58 5.32
C ALA A 109 14.38 2.38 5.69
N ALA A 110 14.60 3.54 5.07
CA ALA A 110 15.74 4.41 5.37
C ALA A 110 15.73 4.93 6.82
N LEU A 111 14.55 5.26 7.37
CA LEU A 111 14.40 5.65 8.78
C LEU A 111 14.80 4.55 9.77
N LEU A 112 14.72 3.29 9.33
CA LEU A 112 15.12 2.12 10.11
C LEU A 112 16.56 1.69 9.82
N GLY A 113 17.27 2.37 8.91
CA GLY A 113 18.60 1.93 8.45
C GLY A 113 18.58 0.60 7.68
N ALA A 114 17.41 0.19 7.17
CA ALA A 114 17.23 -1.09 6.50
C ALA A 114 17.75 -1.03 5.05
N PRO A 115 18.55 -2.01 4.61
CA PRO A 115 18.97 -2.10 3.20
C PRO A 115 17.77 -2.24 2.27
N VAL A 116 17.85 -1.60 1.11
CA VAL A 116 16.83 -1.70 0.04
C VAL A 116 17.49 -2.22 -1.24
N SER A 117 17.05 -3.37 -1.71
CA SER A 117 17.44 -3.96 -2.99
C SER A 117 16.32 -3.73 -4.01
N VAL A 118 16.67 -3.16 -5.16
CA VAL A 118 15.71 -2.93 -6.26
C VAL A 118 16.12 -3.81 -7.44
N VAL A 119 15.20 -4.65 -7.90
CA VAL A 119 15.44 -5.60 -8.99
C VAL A 119 14.42 -5.38 -10.12
N PRO A 120 14.81 -5.54 -11.39
CA PRO A 120 13.89 -5.41 -12.51
C PRO A 120 13.01 -6.65 -12.71
N GLU A 121 13.44 -7.80 -12.21
CA GLU A 121 12.82 -9.12 -12.41
C GLU A 121 12.86 -9.90 -11.09
N VAL A 122 12.03 -10.93 -10.98
CA VAL A 122 12.00 -11.80 -9.81
C VAL A 122 13.29 -12.61 -9.77
N PRO A 123 14.07 -12.56 -8.67
CA PRO A 123 15.27 -13.37 -8.55
C PRO A 123 14.90 -14.82 -8.22
N ASP A 124 15.75 -15.76 -8.63
CA ASP A 124 15.60 -17.18 -8.29
C ASP A 124 15.63 -17.42 -6.77
N THR A 125 16.36 -16.58 -6.03
CA THR A 125 16.44 -16.62 -4.57
C THR A 125 16.42 -15.20 -4.02
N LEU A 126 15.73 -15.00 -2.89
CA LEU A 126 15.75 -13.71 -2.22
C LEU A 126 17.13 -13.46 -1.59
N PRO A 127 17.64 -12.20 -1.62
CA PRO A 127 18.86 -11.85 -0.89
C PRO A 127 18.77 -12.22 0.58
N GLU A 128 19.91 -12.62 1.17
CA GLU A 128 19.99 -12.94 2.59
C GLU A 128 19.47 -11.77 3.45
N GLY A 129 18.68 -12.11 4.48
CA GLY A 129 18.08 -11.12 5.38
C GLY A 129 16.85 -10.40 4.82
N THR A 130 16.35 -10.77 3.64
CA THR A 130 15.08 -10.23 3.12
C THR A 130 13.94 -10.55 4.09
N ARG A 131 13.25 -9.52 4.57
CA ARG A 131 12.09 -9.64 5.47
C ARG A 131 10.83 -9.01 4.91
N LEU A 132 10.98 -8.13 3.92
CA LEU A 132 9.87 -7.47 3.26
C LEU A 132 10.12 -7.46 1.75
N VAL A 133 9.13 -7.84 0.98
CA VAL A 133 9.13 -7.76 -0.49
C VAL A 133 8.00 -6.84 -0.92
N TYR A 134 8.26 -5.93 -1.85
CA TYR A 134 7.27 -4.98 -2.36
C TYR A 134 7.10 -5.09 -3.87
N VAL A 135 5.84 -5.17 -4.30
CA VAL A 135 5.44 -5.20 -5.71
C VAL A 135 4.28 -4.23 -5.92
N GLY A 136 4.44 -3.29 -6.83
CA GLY A 136 3.31 -2.48 -7.30
C GLY A 136 2.48 -3.22 -8.34
N TYR A 137 1.15 -3.18 -8.21
CA TYR A 137 0.20 -3.92 -9.03
C TYR A 137 -1.01 -3.05 -9.45
N PRO A 138 -0.88 -2.20 -10.48
CA PRO A 138 0.32 -1.91 -11.27
C PRO A 138 1.30 -0.97 -10.55
N HIS A 139 2.57 -1.07 -10.95
CA HIS A 139 3.68 -0.31 -10.40
C HIS A 139 3.64 1.16 -10.82
N ASN A 140 3.79 2.06 -9.85
CA ASN A 140 4.05 3.48 -10.09
C ASN A 140 5.56 3.71 -10.02
N PRO A 141 6.22 4.25 -11.06
CA PRO A 141 5.63 5.02 -12.17
C PRO A 141 5.44 4.28 -13.51
N THR A 142 5.85 3.03 -13.63
CA THR A 142 5.97 2.38 -14.95
C THR A 142 4.65 1.86 -15.53
N GLY A 143 3.62 1.68 -14.72
CA GLY A 143 2.35 1.03 -15.08
C GLY A 143 2.45 -0.49 -15.25
N LEU A 144 3.62 -1.10 -15.02
CA LEU A 144 3.82 -2.54 -15.17
C LEU A 144 3.05 -3.32 -14.10
N ALA A 145 2.49 -4.47 -14.46
CA ALA A 145 1.91 -5.41 -13.52
C ALA A 145 2.48 -6.82 -13.82
N PRO A 146 3.14 -7.48 -12.85
CA PRO A 146 3.57 -8.87 -13.03
C PRO A 146 2.37 -9.81 -13.19
N THR A 147 2.60 -11.05 -13.62
CA THR A 147 1.49 -12.01 -13.73
C THR A 147 1.12 -12.61 -12.36
N PRO A 148 -0.08 -13.19 -12.19
CA PRO A 148 -0.44 -13.91 -10.97
C PRO A 148 0.55 -15.04 -10.62
N GLU A 149 1.11 -15.70 -11.62
CA GLU A 149 2.12 -16.75 -11.44
C GLU A 149 3.42 -16.16 -10.87
N THR A 150 3.86 -15.02 -11.37
CA THR A 150 5.01 -14.28 -10.82
C THR A 150 4.79 -13.90 -9.35
N LEU A 151 3.58 -13.46 -8.99
CA LEU A 151 3.23 -13.14 -7.61
C LEU A 151 3.24 -14.38 -6.71
N LEU A 152 2.75 -15.53 -7.20
CA LEU A 152 2.82 -16.81 -6.48
C LEU A 152 4.26 -17.26 -6.25
N THR A 153 5.12 -17.16 -7.27
CA THR A 153 6.55 -17.49 -7.13
C THR A 153 7.21 -16.63 -6.05
N LEU A 154 6.99 -15.31 -6.09
CA LEU A 154 7.51 -14.42 -5.05
C LEU A 154 6.97 -14.75 -3.65
N ALA A 155 5.68 -15.08 -3.54
CA ALA A 155 5.08 -15.45 -2.27
C ALA A 155 5.69 -16.74 -1.70
N GLY A 156 5.98 -17.72 -2.57
CA GLY A 156 6.72 -18.94 -2.22
C GLY A 156 8.13 -18.64 -1.71
N HIS A 157 8.90 -17.81 -2.43
CA HIS A 157 10.23 -17.42 -1.96
C HIS A 157 10.16 -16.67 -0.61
N CYS A 158 9.11 -15.87 -0.39
CA CYS A 158 8.90 -15.20 0.89
C CYS A 158 8.61 -16.19 2.02
N ASP A 159 7.83 -17.24 1.75
CA ASP A 159 7.50 -18.30 2.71
C ASP A 159 8.75 -19.04 3.20
N GLU A 160 9.64 -19.41 2.28
CA GLU A 160 10.88 -20.13 2.57
C GLU A 160 11.80 -19.40 3.57
N VAL A 161 11.77 -18.07 3.58
CA VAL A 161 12.65 -17.24 4.42
C VAL A 161 11.91 -16.51 5.55
N GLY A 162 10.58 -16.66 5.63
CA GLY A 162 9.74 -15.91 6.57
C GLY A 162 9.76 -14.40 6.31
N ALA A 163 9.61 -14.01 5.04
CA ALA A 163 9.39 -12.62 4.62
C ALA A 163 7.91 -12.38 4.31
N LEU A 164 7.51 -11.11 4.34
CA LEU A 164 6.17 -10.69 3.91
C LEU A 164 6.23 -10.10 2.50
N LEU A 165 5.32 -10.52 1.62
CA LEU A 165 5.11 -9.92 0.30
C LEU A 165 3.97 -8.91 0.35
N ILE A 166 4.24 -7.65 0.00
CA ILE A 166 3.23 -6.62 -0.23
C ILE A 166 2.94 -6.53 -1.73
N VAL A 167 1.66 -6.67 -2.09
CA VAL A 167 1.13 -6.35 -3.42
C VAL A 167 0.31 -5.06 -3.31
N ASP A 168 0.85 -3.95 -3.81
CA ASP A 168 0.21 -2.63 -3.78
C ASP A 168 -0.74 -2.44 -4.97
N GLU A 169 -2.04 -2.56 -4.70
CA GLU A 169 -3.13 -2.44 -5.66
C GLU A 169 -3.74 -1.03 -5.72
N ALA A 170 -3.01 0.02 -5.30
CA ALA A 170 -3.52 1.40 -5.31
C ALA A 170 -4.09 1.85 -6.67
N TYR A 171 -3.61 1.27 -7.76
CA TYR A 171 -4.02 1.60 -9.13
C TYR A 171 -4.79 0.49 -9.85
N ALA A 172 -4.97 -0.69 -9.22
CA ALA A 172 -5.68 -1.81 -9.82
C ALA A 172 -7.10 -1.44 -10.31
N PRO A 173 -7.89 -0.59 -9.62
CA PRO A 173 -9.23 -0.23 -10.11
C PRO A 173 -9.28 0.54 -11.43
N PHE A 174 -8.16 1.06 -11.94
CA PHE A 174 -8.10 1.80 -13.20
C PHE A 174 -7.83 0.90 -14.42
N VAL A 175 -7.52 -0.38 -14.20
CA VAL A 175 -7.10 -1.32 -15.23
C VAL A 175 -7.80 -2.65 -15.05
N ALA A 176 -8.02 -3.37 -16.15
CA ALA A 176 -8.57 -4.73 -16.08
C ALA A 176 -7.44 -5.73 -15.80
N LEU A 177 -7.10 -5.90 -14.52
CA LEU A 177 -6.13 -6.89 -14.05
C LEU A 177 -6.83 -8.05 -13.32
N PRO A 178 -6.30 -9.28 -13.40
CA PRO A 178 -6.76 -10.36 -12.54
C PRO A 178 -6.48 -10.02 -11.07
N ALA A 179 -7.30 -10.56 -10.17
CA ALA A 179 -7.02 -10.42 -8.74
C ALA A 179 -5.70 -11.13 -8.39
N PRO A 180 -4.86 -10.54 -7.51
CA PRO A 180 -3.69 -11.24 -6.99
C PRO A 180 -4.08 -12.58 -6.34
N PRO A 181 -3.19 -13.59 -6.41
CA PRO A 181 -3.40 -14.87 -5.74
C PRO A 181 -3.49 -14.69 -4.22
N ARG A 182 -4.10 -15.67 -3.53
CA ARG A 182 -4.06 -15.75 -2.07
C ARG A 182 -2.86 -16.61 -1.65
N HIS A 183 -2.12 -16.15 -0.65
CA HIS A 183 -1.00 -16.87 -0.05
C HIS A 183 -0.80 -16.38 1.40
N PRO A 184 -0.40 -17.22 2.36
CA PRO A 184 -0.21 -16.81 3.76
C PRO A 184 0.73 -15.62 3.94
N THR A 185 1.83 -15.57 3.18
CA THR A 185 2.81 -14.46 3.21
C THR A 185 2.46 -13.28 2.30
N LEU A 186 1.32 -13.29 1.62
CA LEU A 186 0.93 -12.23 0.69
C LEU A 186 -0.11 -11.31 1.34
N LEU A 187 0.27 -10.05 1.48
CA LEU A 187 -0.60 -8.95 1.88
C LEU A 187 -0.94 -8.08 0.67
N ARG A 188 -2.23 -7.88 0.44
CA ARG A 188 -2.77 -6.95 -0.56
C ARG A 188 -2.99 -5.59 0.07
N LEU A 189 -2.41 -4.53 -0.48
CA LEU A 189 -2.65 -3.15 -0.05
C LEU A 189 -3.61 -2.48 -1.03
N LEU A 190 -4.72 -1.93 -0.52
CA LEU A 190 -5.70 -1.22 -1.33
C LEU A 190 -5.80 0.25 -0.89
N SER A 191 -5.89 1.15 -1.87
CA SER A 191 -5.98 2.60 -1.69
C SER A 191 -7.17 3.18 -2.48
N PRO A 192 -8.42 2.85 -2.09
CA PRO A 192 -9.62 3.18 -2.85
C PRO A 192 -9.81 4.69 -3.08
N GLY A 193 -9.18 5.54 -2.26
CA GLY A 193 -9.22 7.00 -2.41
C GLY A 193 -8.69 7.48 -3.75
N LYS A 194 -7.79 6.74 -4.40
CA LYS A 194 -7.31 7.03 -5.75
C LYS A 194 -8.46 6.92 -6.76
N ALA A 195 -9.06 5.72 -6.85
CA ALA A 195 -10.16 5.42 -7.77
C ALA A 195 -11.40 6.27 -7.49
N HIS A 196 -11.71 6.53 -6.22
CA HIS A 196 -12.89 7.29 -5.82
C HIS A 196 -12.65 8.80 -5.70
N GLY A 197 -11.48 9.32 -6.08
CA GLY A 197 -11.20 10.77 -6.02
C GLY A 197 -11.23 11.37 -4.61
N LEU A 198 -11.20 10.54 -3.56
CA LEU A 198 -11.33 10.93 -2.15
C LEU A 198 -10.00 10.78 -1.39
N VAL A 199 -8.88 11.12 -2.04
CA VAL A 199 -7.52 10.93 -1.49
C VAL A 199 -7.27 11.69 -0.18
N GLY A 200 -8.00 12.78 0.06
CA GLY A 200 -7.92 13.60 1.27
C GLY A 200 -8.52 12.92 2.51
N ALA A 201 -9.50 12.02 2.35
CA ALA A 201 -10.06 11.25 3.46
C ALA A 201 -9.16 10.10 3.92
N ARG A 202 -8.03 9.90 3.23
CA ARG A 202 -7.00 8.89 3.55
C ARG A 202 -7.53 7.44 3.65
N PRO A 203 -8.45 6.95 2.80
CA PRO A 203 -8.91 5.57 2.92
C PRO A 203 -7.87 4.59 2.34
N ALA A 204 -7.45 3.62 3.16
CA ALA A 204 -6.69 2.46 2.73
C ALA A 204 -6.93 1.29 3.68
N TYR A 205 -6.64 0.08 3.22
CA TYR A 205 -6.73 -1.14 4.01
C TYR A 205 -5.84 -2.23 3.42
N ALA A 206 -5.51 -3.22 4.26
CA ALA A 206 -4.86 -4.45 3.84
C ALA A 206 -5.86 -5.61 3.81
N LEU A 207 -5.62 -6.57 2.90
CA LEU A 207 -6.17 -7.91 2.96
C LEU A 207 -5.02 -8.91 3.11
N ALA A 208 -5.04 -9.72 4.16
CA ALA A 208 -4.00 -10.71 4.43
C ALA A 208 -4.57 -11.87 5.25
N ALA A 209 -3.79 -12.94 5.43
CA ALA A 209 -4.15 -13.99 6.37
C ALA A 209 -4.29 -13.41 7.81
N PRO A 210 -5.17 -13.97 8.67
CA PRO A 210 -5.48 -13.37 9.99
C PRO A 210 -4.29 -13.20 10.95
N ASP A 211 -3.20 -13.93 10.72
CA ASP A 211 -1.98 -13.94 11.52
C ASP A 211 -0.95 -12.87 11.10
N VAL A 212 -1.18 -12.17 9.98
CA VAL A 212 -0.32 -11.12 9.42
C VAL A 212 -0.68 -9.73 9.94
#